data_AF-A0AAP9KC72-F1
#
_entry.id   AF-A0AAP9KC72-F1
#
_cell.length_a   1.000
_cell.length_b   1.000
_cell.length_c   1.000
_cell.angle_alpha   90.00
_cell.angle_beta   90.00
_cell.angle_gamma   90.00
#
_symmetry.space_group_name_H-M   'P 1'
#
loop_
_entity.id
_entity.type
_entity.pdbx_description
1 polymer ?
#
loop_
_entity_poly.entity_id
_entity_poly.type
_entity_poly.pdbx_seq_one_letter_code
_entity_poly.pdbx_strand_id
1 'polypeptide(L)'
;MKKFFYNVDVTIRPVGGFVLTKPFFGFVDIDTSKPLDHQVFDEVLARASSEQFTVLDDMTINALNPIELDSSNHTDRVLELFRIYVNNGEYYGGMNTNAYVQKELNKLGLSLYE
;
A
#
# COMPACT_ATOMS: atom_id res chain seq x y z
N MET A 1 -13.98 10.65 5.82
CA MET A 1 -13.46 9.41 5.20
C MET A 1 -12.31 9.79 4.28
N LYS A 2 -11.23 9.01 4.29
CA LYS A 2 -10.05 9.20 3.45
C LYS A 2 -9.89 7.96 2.58
N LYS A 3 -9.51 8.14 1.31
CA LYS A 3 -9.29 7.01 0.42
C LYS A 3 -7.91 6.41 0.68
N PHE A 4 -7.82 5.10 0.81
CA PHE A 4 -6.56 4.38 1.02
C PHE A 4 -6.38 3.34 -0.08
N PHE A 5 -5.12 3.12 -0.46
CA PHE A 5 -4.69 1.92 -1.16
C PHE A 5 -4.35 0.85 -0.12
N TYR A 6 -4.85 -0.36 -0.33
CA TYR A 6 -4.49 -1.53 0.48
C TYR A 6 -3.87 -2.61 -0.39
N ASN A 7 -2.94 -3.35 0.19
CA ASN A 7 -2.45 -4.63 -0.29
C ASN A 7 -2.42 -5.60 0.90
N VAL A 8 -3.16 -6.69 0.79
CA VAL A 8 -3.27 -7.71 1.83
C VAL A 8 -3.10 -9.09 1.24
N ASP A 9 -2.46 -9.98 1.99
CA ASP A 9 -2.45 -11.40 1.70
C ASP A 9 -3.55 -12.08 2.51
N VAL A 10 -4.38 -12.86 1.84
CA VAL A 10 -5.51 -13.55 2.46
C VAL A 10 -5.37 -15.04 2.25
N THR A 11 -5.53 -15.79 3.33
CA THR A 11 -5.59 -17.24 3.24
C THR A 11 -7.01 -17.64 2.82
N ILE A 12 -7.13 -18.31 1.67
CA ILE A 12 -8.43 -18.70 1.10
C ILE A 12 -8.49 -20.21 0.83
N ARG A 13 -9.72 -20.73 0.76
CA ARG A 13 -10.02 -22.08 0.28
C ARG A 13 -11.03 -21.99 -0.87
N PRO A 14 -10.61 -22.19 -2.13
CA PRO A 14 -11.54 -22.34 -3.25
C PRO A 14 -12.46 -23.56 -3.05
N VAL A 15 -13.66 -23.52 -3.63
CA VAL A 15 -14.59 -24.66 -3.58
C VAL A 15 -13.91 -25.88 -4.22
N GLY A 16 -13.68 -26.93 -3.42
CA GLY A 16 -13.00 -28.16 -3.85
C GLY A 16 -11.49 -28.05 -4.05
N GLY A 17 -10.87 -26.93 -3.68
CA GLY A 17 -9.43 -26.67 -3.81
C GLY A 17 -8.66 -26.83 -2.50
N PHE A 18 -7.33 -26.68 -2.60
CA PHE A 18 -6.44 -26.61 -1.46
C PHE A 18 -6.41 -25.19 -0.86
N VAL A 19 -6.03 -25.10 0.41
CA VAL A 19 -5.77 -23.81 1.06
C VAL A 19 -4.59 -23.14 0.37
N LEU A 20 -4.74 -21.86 0.04
CA LEU A 20 -3.68 -21.06 -0.57
C LEU A 20 -3.80 -19.60 -0.12
N THR A 21 -2.67 -18.90 -0.12
CA THR A 21 -2.63 -17.46 0.15
C THR A 21 -2.71 -16.72 -1.18
N LYS A 22 -3.64 -15.77 -1.29
CA LYS A 22 -3.84 -14.95 -2.50
C LYS A 22 -3.73 -13.46 -2.12
N PRO A 23 -2.98 -12.65 -2.89
CA PRO A 23 -2.93 -11.21 -2.68
C PRO A 23 -4.22 -10.54 -3.16
N PHE A 24 -4.74 -9.62 -2.35
CA PHE A 24 -5.83 -8.71 -2.67
C PHE A 24 -5.35 -7.28 -2.55
N PHE A 25 -5.62 -6.50 -3.59
CA PHE A 25 -5.30 -5.08 -3.60
C PHE A 25 -6.48 -4.27 -4.13
N GLY A 26 -6.57 -3.03 -3.68
CA GLY A 26 -7.66 -2.17 -4.06
C GLY A 26 -7.62 -0.84 -3.36
N PHE A 27 -8.72 -0.11 -3.52
CA PHE A 27 -8.93 1.16 -2.87
C PHE A 27 -10.16 1.05 -1.98
N VAL A 28 -10.06 1.59 -0.78
CA VAL A 28 -11.16 1.59 0.20
C VAL A 28 -11.23 2.96 0.88
N ASP A 29 -12.44 3.44 1.10
CA ASP A 29 -12.67 4.65 1.90
C ASP A 29 -12.65 4.28 3.38
N ILE A 30 -11.63 4.77 4.07
CA ILE A 30 -11.38 4.47 5.49
C ILE A 30 -11.83 5.63 6.36
N ASP A 31 -12.53 5.28 7.43
CA ASP A 31 -12.73 6.13 8.58
C ASP A 31 -11.59 5.90 9.60
N THR A 32 -10.68 6.88 9.69
CA THR A 32 -9.52 6.81 10.60
C THR A 32 -9.89 6.89 12.07
N SER A 33 -11.17 7.10 12.41
CA SER A 33 -11.67 7.02 13.79
C SER A 33 -11.94 5.58 14.25
N LYS A 34 -11.91 4.60 13.34
CA LYS A 34 -12.12 3.17 13.60
C LYS A 34 -10.85 2.37 13.32
N PRO A 35 -10.71 1.15 13.89
CA PRO A 35 -9.63 0.24 13.53
C PRO A 35 -9.57 0.04 12.01
N LEU A 36 -8.36 0.19 11.46
CA LEU A 36 -8.12 0.22 10.02
C LEU A 36 -8.19 -1.18 9.40
N ASP A 37 -7.64 -2.14 10.12
CA ASP A 37 -7.61 -3.57 9.82
C ASP A 37 -8.99 -4.17 9.61
N HIS A 38 -9.95 -3.85 10.48
CA HIS A 38 -11.34 -4.33 10.34
C HIS A 38 -12.01 -3.81 9.07
N GLN A 39 -11.76 -2.54 8.71
CA GLN A 39 -12.37 -1.93 7.52
C GLN A 39 -11.81 -2.53 6.22
N VAL A 40 -10.50 -2.82 6.19
CA VAL A 40 -9.86 -3.52 5.07
C VAL A 40 -10.36 -4.97 4.99
N PHE A 41 -10.53 -5.62 6.14
CA PHE A 41 -11.06 -6.99 6.21
C PHE A 41 -12.48 -7.08 5.65
N ASP A 42 -13.37 -6.18 6.06
CA ASP A 42 -14.76 -6.12 5.56
C ASP A 42 -14.84 -5.91 4.04
N GLU A 43 -14.01 -5.03 3.48
CA GLU A 43 -13.92 -4.80 2.02
C GLU A 43 -13.46 -6.06 1.28
N VAL A 44 -12.48 -6.76 1.84
CA VAL A 44 -11.92 -7.97 1.21
C VAL A 44 -12.88 -9.14 1.34
N LEU A 45 -13.61 -9.26 2.45
CA LEU A 45 -14.71 -10.22 2.58
C LEU A 45 -15.84 -9.94 1.59
N ALA A 46 -16.22 -8.67 1.40
CA ALA A 46 -17.25 -8.29 0.44
C ALA A 46 -16.84 -8.69 -0.98
N ARG A 47 -15.58 -8.45 -1.37
CA ARG A 47 -15.03 -8.90 -2.67
C ARG A 47 -14.95 -10.43 -2.76
N ALA A 48 -14.46 -11.08 -1.72
CA ALA A 48 -14.35 -12.53 -1.66
C ALA A 48 -15.67 -13.25 -1.81
N SER A 49 -16.76 -12.73 -1.24
CA SER A 49 -18.10 -13.33 -1.35
C SER A 49 -18.60 -13.45 -2.80
N SER A 50 -18.00 -12.70 -3.74
CA SER A 50 -18.34 -12.76 -5.17
C SER A 50 -17.52 -13.77 -5.97
N GLU A 51 -16.41 -14.25 -5.43
CA GLU A 51 -15.50 -15.20 -6.06
C GLU A 51 -15.63 -16.54 -5.30
N GLN A 52 -15.71 -17.69 -5.99
CA GLN A 52 -16.08 -18.99 -5.40
C GLN A 52 -15.03 -19.59 -4.43
N PHE A 53 -14.72 -18.89 -3.33
CA PHE A 53 -13.79 -19.30 -2.29
C PHE A 53 -14.24 -18.79 -0.91
N THR A 54 -13.73 -19.43 0.14
CA THR A 54 -13.93 -19.02 1.53
C THR A 54 -12.66 -18.37 2.05
N VAL A 55 -12.78 -17.21 2.70
CA VAL A 55 -11.68 -16.58 3.44
C VAL A 55 -11.49 -17.33 4.76
N LEU A 56 -10.25 -17.72 5.05
CA LEU A 56 -9.82 -18.22 6.35
C LEU A 56 -9.31 -17.02 7.15
N ASP A 57 -9.53 -16.98 8.46
CA ASP A 57 -9.35 -15.80 9.36
C ASP A 57 -7.97 -15.11 9.34
N ASP A 58 -6.99 -15.65 8.61
CA ASP A 58 -5.65 -15.09 8.51
C ASP A 58 -5.55 -14.13 7.31
N MET A 59 -5.49 -12.83 7.64
CA MET A 59 -5.16 -11.74 6.73
C MET A 59 -3.90 -11.00 7.19
N THR A 60 -2.95 -10.82 6.29
CA THR A 60 -1.73 -10.02 6.54
C THR A 60 -1.79 -8.74 5.73
N ILE A 61 -1.74 -7.58 6.39
CA ILE A 61 -1.69 -6.28 5.72
C ILE A 61 -0.26 -5.97 5.35
N ASN A 62 0.05 -6.02 4.05
CA ASN A 62 1.37 -5.73 3.51
C ASN A 62 1.56 -4.23 3.26
N ALA A 63 0.50 -3.53 2.83
CA ALA A 63 0.51 -2.09 2.64
C ALA A 63 -0.85 -1.48 2.94
N LEU A 64 -0.85 -0.32 3.60
CA LEU A 64 -2.04 0.49 3.84
C LEU A 64 -1.68 1.97 3.82
N ASN A 65 -1.80 2.59 2.65
CA ASN A 65 -1.33 3.94 2.41
C ASN A 65 -2.49 4.86 2.02
N PRO A 66 -2.60 6.08 2.60
CA PRO A 66 -3.58 7.05 2.15
C PRO A 66 -3.29 7.45 0.70
N ILE A 67 -4.32 7.51 -0.13
CA ILE A 67 -4.23 8.12 -1.46
C ILE A 67 -4.36 9.62 -1.25
N GLU A 68 -3.27 10.35 -1.45
CA GLU A 68 -3.40 11.79 -1.67
C GLU A 68 -4.11 11.99 -3.02
N LEU A 69 -5.33 12.54 -2.97
CA LEU A 69 -6.15 12.81 -4.14
C LEU A 69 -5.53 13.84 -5.10
N ASP A 70 -4.49 14.56 -4.67
CA ASP A 70 -3.65 15.40 -5.53
C ASP A 70 -2.57 14.55 -6.20
N SER A 71 -2.95 13.83 -7.26
CA SER A 71 -2.00 13.13 -8.15
C SER A 71 -0.99 14.07 -8.83
N SER A 72 -1.28 15.37 -8.86
CA SER A 72 -0.35 16.43 -9.27
C SER A 72 0.88 16.46 -8.36
N ASN A 73 0.67 16.40 -7.04
CA ASN A 73 1.75 16.46 -6.05
C ASN A 73 2.63 15.21 -6.08
N HIS A 74 2.07 14.02 -6.33
CA HIS A 74 2.84 12.78 -6.38
C HIS A 74 3.84 12.73 -7.54
N THR A 75 3.41 13.12 -8.74
CA THR A 75 4.31 13.14 -9.91
C THR A 75 5.40 14.19 -9.73
N ASP A 76 5.02 15.38 -9.26
CA ASP A 76 5.96 16.46 -9.00
C ASP A 76 6.97 16.09 -7.90
N ARG A 77 6.51 15.39 -6.85
CA ARG A 77 7.37 14.89 -5.77
C ARG A 77 8.33 13.82 -6.26
N VAL A 78 7.89 12.88 -7.10
CA VAL A 78 8.78 11.87 -7.70
C VAL A 78 9.83 12.53 -8.60
N LEU A 79 9.44 13.53 -9.40
CA LEU A 79 10.37 14.29 -10.24
C LEU A 79 11.39 15.08 -9.41
N GLU A 80 10.96 15.68 -8.29
CA GLU A 80 11.83 16.36 -7.33
C GLU A 80 12.84 15.39 -6.71
N LEU A 81 12.38 14.23 -6.22
CA LEU A 81 13.23 13.19 -5.64
C LEU A 81 14.24 12.64 -6.66
N PHE A 82 13.83 12.48 -7.92
CA PHE A 82 14.72 12.07 -9.01
C PHE A 82 15.81 13.12 -9.28
N ARG A 83 15.44 14.42 -9.32
CA ARG A 83 16.42 15.51 -9.47
C ARG A 83 17.43 15.52 -8.32
N ILE A 84 16.97 15.33 -7.09
CA ILE A 84 17.82 15.22 -5.91
C ILE A 84 18.78 14.04 -6.02
N TYR A 85 18.26 12.86 -6.40
CA TYR A 85 19.05 11.64 -6.58
C TYR A 85 20.16 11.80 -7.64
N VAL A 86 19.83 12.37 -8.80
CA VAL A 86 20.78 12.54 -9.92
C VAL A 86 21.81 13.63 -9.64
N ASN A 87 21.43 14.72 -8.97
CA ASN A 87 22.33 15.83 -8.67
C ASN A 87 23.22 15.59 -7.43
N ASN A 88 23.09 14.41 -6.80
CA ASN A 88 23.87 13.83 -5.71
C ASN A 88 24.97 14.71 -5.08
N GLY A 89 24.56 15.75 -4.33
CA GLY A 89 25.50 16.77 -3.85
C GLY A 89 25.20 17.40 -2.49
N GLU A 90 24.02 17.15 -1.89
CA GLU A 90 23.63 17.82 -0.64
C GLU A 90 23.14 16.83 0.42
N TYR A 91 23.63 17.01 1.64
CA TYR A 91 23.07 16.37 2.82
C TYR A 91 21.71 16.98 3.12
N TYR A 92 20.64 16.29 2.75
CA TYR A 92 19.27 16.73 3.05
C TYR A 92 18.90 16.33 4.47
N GLY A 93 18.79 17.32 5.36
CA GLY A 93 18.41 17.10 6.76
C GLY A 93 19.37 16.22 7.55
N GLY A 94 20.67 16.21 7.18
CA GLY A 94 21.70 15.40 7.83
C GLY A 94 21.73 13.92 7.42
N MET A 95 20.93 13.52 6.42
CA MET A 95 20.95 12.18 5.84
C MET A 95 21.70 12.15 4.50
N ASN A 96 22.28 10.99 4.18
CA ASN A 96 22.77 10.70 2.83
C ASN A 96 21.62 10.81 1.82
N THR A 97 21.87 11.38 0.65
CA THR A 97 20.90 11.59 -0.43
C THR A 97 20.08 10.33 -0.73
N ASN A 98 20.72 9.17 -0.84
CA ASN A 98 20.03 7.91 -1.16
C ASN A 98 19.08 7.50 -0.04
N ALA A 99 19.51 7.64 1.22
CA ALA A 99 18.68 7.34 2.38
C ALA A 99 17.47 8.29 2.49
N TYR A 100 17.67 9.57 2.19
CA TYR A 100 16.60 10.56 2.13
C TYR A 100 15.61 10.24 1.01
N VAL A 101 16.10 10.00 -0.20
CA VAL A 101 15.26 9.67 -1.37
C VAL A 101 14.47 8.39 -1.12
N GLN A 102 15.11 7.32 -0.63
CA GLN A 102 14.41 6.08 -0.31
C GLN A 102 13.32 6.28 0.75
N LYS A 103 13.60 7.06 1.80
CA LYS A 103 12.60 7.37 2.84
C LYS A 103 11.39 8.08 2.25
N GLU A 104 11.60 9.07 1.37
CA GLU A 104 10.50 9.81 0.77
C GLU A 104 9.74 8.97 -0.26
N LEU A 105 10.42 8.14 -1.06
CA LEU A 105 9.77 7.18 -1.96
C LEU A 105 8.92 6.17 -1.21
N ASN A 106 9.38 5.65 -0.07
CA ASN A 106 8.61 4.72 0.77
C ASN A 106 7.28 5.34 1.23
N LYS A 107 7.24 6.64 1.52
CA LYS A 107 5.97 7.34 1.86
C LYS A 107 4.99 7.37 0.69
N LEU A 108 5.50 7.32 -0.53
CA LEU A 108 4.72 7.23 -1.77
C LEU A 108 4.38 5.79 -2.16
N GLY A 109 4.80 4.79 -1.37
CA GLY A 109 4.66 3.38 -1.71
C GLY A 109 5.59 2.91 -2.84
N LEU A 110 6.67 3.66 -3.11
CA LEU A 110 7.68 3.36 -4.12
C LEU A 110 9.01 2.96 -3.46
N SER A 111 9.83 2.20 -4.17
CA SER A 111 11.18 1.83 -3.74
C SER A 111 12.17 2.00 -4.90
N LEU A 112 13.38 2.49 -4.62
CA LEU A 112 14.52 2.20 -5.49
C LEU A 112 14.79 0.71 -5.32
N TYR A 113 14.66 -0.07 -6.39
CA TYR A 113 15.13 -1.45 -6.37
C TYR A 113 16.66 -1.45 -6.53
N GLU A 114 17.34 -2.29 -5.76
CA GLU A 114 18.70 -2.77 -6.06
C GLU A 114 18.64 -4.01 -6.94
#